data_AF-A0AAW7ACN3-F1
#
_entry.id   AF-A0AAW7ACN3-F1
#
_cell.length_a   1.000
_cell.length_b   1.000
_cell.length_c   1.000
_cell.angle_alpha   90.00
_cell.angle_beta   90.00
_cell.angle_gamma   90.00
#
_symmetry.space_group_name_H-M   'P 1'
#
loop_
_entity.id
_entity.type
_entity.pdbx_description
1 polymer ?
#
loop_
_entity_poly.entity_id
_entity_poly.type
_entity_poly.pdbx_seq_one_letter_code
_entity_poly.pdbx_strand_id
1 'polypeptide(L)'
;MAYKGNLFIAGTDSADGQYSSGIALILSAASPISFLYNSPCGEWQVEFISGVNDVVARSTLKLSKEDVLTLGFEQIQRALDILSVKKITSIITADPTRSNVGVYSREGKSVLFHYALHDFPMALSLEVKMTDSDGNNIPTPEEPEPIWSESFRYYRLSQSSSDLFEAYRNLFLGFEALLNEIVPKKRKEGEGAWFKRSLSVIHDKINLTQHLAETGQDPVSYIIKSQYKDIRCRLLHAKLPEATLPHSIVNPVEVKQAYEQLLRIWRHIASYYLRIPNGGGVITYVGFEGFMSNAFKGYVGASYTEDISPPSNQDDRISPTGLSVYDFSQTDYLGACNPGVVRIFARERKLDAIGGKTIYRVCINRADTLFSVAYLNYGLKISGVDEWESTSDFRLINSTQPSTEFKT
;
A
#
# COMPACT_ATOMS: atom_id res chain seq x y z
N MET A 1 -10.16 -22.58 13.37
CA MET A 1 -10.58 -21.47 14.21
C MET A 1 -9.44 -20.47 14.40
N ALA A 2 -9.42 -19.47 13.53
CA ALA A 2 -8.57 -18.29 13.68
C ALA A 2 -9.39 -17.14 14.28
N TYR A 3 -8.85 -16.49 15.30
CA TYR A 3 -9.43 -15.29 15.92
C TYR A 3 -8.42 -14.15 15.90
N LYS A 4 -8.91 -12.94 15.65
CA LYS A 4 -8.16 -11.71 15.90
C LYS A 4 -8.80 -10.98 17.08
N GLY A 5 -8.10 -10.97 18.22
CA GLY A 5 -8.74 -10.66 19.50
C GLY A 5 -9.94 -11.56 19.76
N ASN A 6 -11.11 -10.95 19.94
CA ASN A 6 -12.39 -11.66 20.15
C ASN A 6 -13.20 -11.88 18.86
N LEU A 7 -12.71 -11.40 17.71
CA LEU A 7 -13.40 -11.56 16.43
C LEU A 7 -13.02 -12.89 15.76
N PHE A 8 -14.02 -13.73 15.52
CA PHE A 8 -13.85 -14.98 14.79
C PHE A 8 -13.65 -14.73 13.29
N ILE A 9 -12.58 -15.24 12.70
CA ILE A 9 -12.33 -15.14 11.25
C ILE A 9 -13.02 -16.30 10.53
N ALA A 10 -12.51 -17.52 10.72
CA ALA A 10 -13.04 -18.75 10.13
C ALA A 10 -12.41 -20.01 10.75
N GLY A 11 -12.90 -21.18 10.36
CA GLY A 11 -12.34 -22.50 10.62
C GLY A 11 -13.29 -23.46 11.34
N THR A 12 -12.85 -24.70 11.54
CA THR A 12 -13.74 -25.84 11.83
C THR A 12 -14.31 -25.87 13.25
N ASP A 13 -13.59 -25.34 14.23
CA ASP A 13 -13.89 -25.56 15.65
C ASP A 13 -14.83 -24.50 16.26
N SER A 14 -15.44 -23.65 15.44
CA SER A 14 -16.36 -22.59 15.89
C SER A 14 -17.49 -22.36 14.90
N ALA A 15 -18.62 -21.88 15.41
CA ALA A 15 -19.86 -21.69 14.65
C ALA A 15 -20.25 -22.95 13.85
N ASP A 16 -20.06 -24.14 14.43
CA ASP A 16 -20.29 -25.44 13.80
C ASP A 16 -19.58 -25.61 12.43
N GLY A 17 -18.46 -24.91 12.22
CA GLY A 17 -17.73 -24.93 10.96
C GLY A 17 -18.42 -24.18 9.82
N GLN A 18 -19.42 -23.34 10.12
CA GLN A 18 -20.21 -22.60 9.13
C GLN A 18 -19.35 -21.70 8.24
N TYR A 19 -18.34 -21.04 8.80
CA TYR A 19 -17.51 -20.07 8.09
C TYR A 19 -16.18 -20.70 7.67
N SER A 20 -16.01 -20.84 6.36
CA SER A 20 -14.86 -21.52 5.73
C SER A 20 -13.71 -20.57 5.41
N SER A 21 -14.01 -19.29 5.16
CA SER A 21 -13.02 -18.29 4.77
C SER A 21 -13.35 -16.93 5.39
N GLY A 22 -12.37 -16.03 5.51
CA GLY A 22 -12.61 -14.70 6.04
C GLY A 22 -11.35 -13.86 6.15
N ILE A 23 -11.52 -12.56 6.40
CA ILE A 23 -10.43 -11.59 6.56
C ILE A 23 -10.71 -10.67 7.74
N ALA A 24 -9.66 -10.36 8.48
CA ALA A 24 -9.61 -9.34 9.52
C ALA A 24 -8.75 -8.16 9.03
N LEU A 25 -9.33 -6.96 9.11
CA LEU A 25 -8.68 -5.70 8.79
C LEU A 25 -8.72 -4.75 9.99
N ILE A 26 -7.80 -3.80 9.99
CA ILE A 26 -7.73 -2.76 11.02
C ILE A 26 -8.53 -1.55 10.56
N LEU A 27 -9.25 -0.92 11.49
CA LEU A 27 -10.00 0.32 11.33
C LEU A 27 -9.15 1.52 11.76
N SER A 28 -9.40 2.68 11.17
CA SER A 28 -8.71 3.94 11.50
C SER A 28 -8.99 4.43 12.93
N ALA A 29 -10.07 3.96 13.55
CA ALA A 29 -10.40 4.18 14.95
C ALA A 29 -11.28 3.02 15.47
N ALA A 30 -11.46 2.94 16.79
CA ALA A 30 -12.32 1.94 17.41
C ALA A 30 -13.76 2.08 16.91
N SER A 31 -14.42 0.95 16.67
CA SER A 31 -15.87 0.98 16.41
C SER A 31 -16.59 1.48 17.67
N PRO A 32 -17.52 2.45 17.56
CA PRO A 32 -18.29 2.91 18.71
C PRO A 32 -19.33 1.86 19.17
N ILE A 33 -19.72 0.94 18.30
CA ILE A 33 -20.77 -0.06 18.58
C ILE A 33 -20.34 -1.47 18.18
N SER A 34 -21.01 -2.46 18.75
CA SER A 34 -21.03 -3.80 18.19
C SER A 34 -22.12 -3.88 17.12
N PHE A 35 -21.76 -4.29 15.91
CA PHE A 35 -22.65 -4.31 14.76
C PHE A 35 -22.39 -5.52 13.88
N LEU A 36 -23.47 -6.15 13.42
CA LEU A 36 -23.42 -7.30 12.53
C LEU A 36 -24.14 -6.96 11.23
N TYR A 37 -23.38 -6.93 10.14
CA TYR A 37 -23.91 -6.78 8.80
C TYR A 37 -23.98 -8.15 8.14
N ASN A 38 -25.15 -8.51 7.62
CA ASN A 38 -25.32 -9.68 6.76
C ASN A 38 -25.46 -9.20 5.32
N SER A 39 -24.65 -9.75 4.44
CA SER A 39 -24.75 -9.48 3.01
C SER A 39 -26.13 -9.90 2.46
N PRO A 40 -26.66 -9.23 1.43
CA PRO A 40 -27.95 -9.58 0.84
C PRO A 40 -28.04 -11.02 0.31
N CYS A 41 -26.93 -11.62 -0.13
CA CYS A 41 -26.88 -13.01 -0.58
C CYS A 41 -26.78 -14.03 0.58
N GLY A 42 -26.55 -13.58 1.82
CA GLY A 42 -26.43 -14.45 2.99
C GLY A 42 -25.10 -15.22 3.09
N GLU A 43 -24.17 -15.03 2.16
CA GLU A 43 -22.89 -15.75 2.12
C GLU A 43 -21.80 -15.09 2.96
N TRP A 44 -21.96 -13.80 3.27
CA TRP A 44 -21.03 -13.00 4.05
C TRP A 44 -21.68 -12.36 5.27
N GLN A 45 -20.89 -12.30 6.34
CA GLN A 45 -21.18 -11.57 7.55
C GLN A 45 -19.98 -10.69 7.91
N VAL A 46 -20.24 -9.43 8.26
CA VAL A 46 -19.23 -8.49 8.73
C VAL A 46 -19.54 -8.09 10.16
N GLU A 47 -18.57 -8.28 11.06
CA GLU A 47 -18.71 -8.02 12.49
C GLU A 47 -17.78 -6.91 12.97
N PHE A 48 -18.37 -5.98 13.70
CA PHE A 48 -17.70 -4.92 14.45
C PHE A 48 -17.95 -5.14 15.94
N ILE A 49 -16.97 -4.86 16.79
CA ILE A 49 -17.10 -4.90 18.25
C ILE A 49 -16.82 -3.50 18.81
N SER A 50 -17.68 -3.04 19.73
CA SER A 50 -17.49 -1.75 20.42
C SER A 50 -16.14 -1.69 21.14
N GLY A 51 -15.40 -0.58 20.93
CA GLY A 51 -14.09 -0.34 21.55
C GLY A 51 -12.92 -1.05 20.87
N VAL A 52 -13.13 -1.74 19.75
CA VAL A 52 -12.10 -2.50 19.03
C VAL A 52 -11.83 -1.89 17.66
N ASN A 53 -10.55 -1.83 17.26
CA ASN A 53 -10.11 -1.30 15.97
C ASN A 53 -9.97 -2.40 14.90
N ASP A 54 -10.52 -3.58 15.10
CA ASP A 54 -10.53 -4.65 14.10
C ASP A 54 -11.96 -4.86 13.60
N VAL A 55 -12.07 -5.24 12.34
CA VAL A 55 -13.29 -5.68 11.69
C VAL A 55 -13.04 -7.00 11.00
N VAL A 56 -14.01 -7.90 11.03
CA VAL A 56 -13.92 -9.18 10.32
C VAL A 56 -15.05 -9.33 9.32
N ALA A 57 -14.72 -9.69 8.09
CA ALA A 57 -15.64 -10.28 7.14
C ALA A 57 -15.40 -11.79 7.05
N ARG A 58 -16.44 -12.57 7.27
CA ARG A 58 -16.41 -14.04 7.21
C ARG A 58 -17.43 -14.56 6.21
N SER A 59 -17.06 -15.64 5.51
CA SER A 59 -17.87 -16.25 4.46
C SER A 59 -18.09 -17.74 4.69
N THR A 60 -19.26 -18.22 4.31
CA THR A 60 -19.59 -19.65 4.24
C THR A 60 -18.88 -20.34 3.08
N LEU A 61 -18.39 -19.59 2.09
CA LEU A 61 -17.72 -20.10 0.91
C LEU A 61 -16.26 -20.50 1.17
N LYS A 62 -15.80 -21.51 0.44
CA LYS A 62 -14.38 -21.86 0.34
C LYS A 62 -13.74 -21.01 -0.75
N LEU A 63 -12.94 -20.03 -0.37
CA LEU A 63 -12.43 -19.00 -1.27
C LEU A 63 -10.91 -19.08 -1.38
N SER A 64 -10.38 -18.65 -2.53
CA SER A 64 -8.93 -18.46 -2.70
C SER A 64 -8.45 -17.27 -1.84
N LYS A 65 -7.13 -17.15 -1.63
CA LYS A 65 -6.56 -16.00 -0.91
C LYS A 65 -6.93 -14.67 -1.58
N GLU A 66 -6.89 -14.62 -2.90
CA GLU A 66 -7.21 -13.41 -3.67
C GLU A 66 -8.70 -13.04 -3.56
N ASP A 67 -9.58 -14.03 -3.62
CA ASP A 67 -11.02 -13.82 -3.43
C ASP A 67 -11.35 -13.36 -2.01
N VAL A 68 -10.69 -13.93 -0.99
CA VAL A 68 -10.86 -13.48 0.41
C VAL A 68 -10.45 -12.02 0.58
N LEU A 69 -9.32 -11.62 0.01
CA LEU A 69 -8.86 -10.23 0.03
C LEU A 69 -9.86 -9.31 -0.68
N THR A 70 -10.25 -9.66 -1.91
CA THR A 70 -11.09 -8.79 -2.76
C THR A 70 -12.52 -8.72 -2.27
N LEU A 71 -13.19 -9.86 -2.12
CA LEU A 71 -14.59 -9.93 -1.74
C LEU A 71 -14.80 -9.56 -0.27
N GLY A 72 -13.91 -10.00 0.62
CA GLY A 72 -13.99 -9.69 2.04
C GLY A 72 -13.82 -8.20 2.31
N PHE A 73 -12.88 -7.54 1.62
CA PHE A 73 -12.72 -6.08 1.69
C PHE A 73 -13.96 -5.34 1.21
N GLU A 74 -14.50 -5.69 0.04
CA GLU A 74 -15.73 -5.10 -0.50
C GLU A 74 -16.91 -5.22 0.49
N GLN A 75 -17.06 -6.36 1.18
CA GLN A 75 -18.11 -6.49 2.21
C GLN A 75 -17.88 -5.57 3.40
N ILE A 76 -16.63 -5.38 3.84
CA ILE A 76 -16.28 -4.44 4.91
C ILE A 76 -16.64 -3.01 4.50
N GLN A 77 -16.32 -2.61 3.28
CA GLN A 77 -16.65 -1.27 2.76
C GLN A 77 -18.16 -1.04 2.74
N ARG A 78 -18.95 -2.00 2.23
CA ARG A 78 -20.42 -1.92 2.26
C ARG A 78 -20.97 -1.79 3.67
N ALA A 79 -20.40 -2.50 4.64
CA ALA A 79 -20.83 -2.40 6.02
C ALA A 79 -20.48 -1.02 6.63
N LEU A 80 -19.31 -0.48 6.31
CA LEU A 80 -18.89 0.88 6.69
C LEU A 80 -19.82 1.96 6.08
N ASP A 81 -20.20 1.81 4.81
CA ASP A 81 -21.16 2.71 4.14
C ASP A 81 -22.48 2.77 4.90
N ILE A 82 -23.01 1.60 5.30
CA ILE A 82 -24.24 1.50 6.08
C ILE A 82 -24.09 2.17 7.45
N LEU A 83 -22.97 1.98 8.14
CA LEU A 83 -22.70 2.65 9.43
C LEU A 83 -22.63 4.17 9.28
N SER A 84 -22.03 4.66 8.19
CA SER A 84 -21.91 6.09 7.88
C SER A 84 -23.26 6.72 7.57
N VAL A 85 -24.08 6.10 6.71
CA VAL A 85 -25.44 6.58 6.38
C VAL A 85 -26.36 6.54 7.61
N LYS A 86 -26.18 5.56 8.49
CA LYS A 86 -26.89 5.50 9.78
C LYS A 86 -26.39 6.54 10.81
N LYS A 87 -25.41 7.37 10.46
CA LYS A 87 -24.79 8.39 11.33
C LYS A 87 -24.16 7.82 12.60
N ILE A 88 -23.69 6.57 12.52
CA ILE A 88 -23.04 5.89 13.66
C ILE A 88 -21.56 6.27 13.70
N THR A 89 -20.87 6.18 12.57
CA THR A 89 -19.44 6.51 12.46
C THR A 89 -19.03 6.71 11.00
N SER A 90 -17.95 7.44 10.76
CA SER A 90 -17.33 7.62 9.44
C SER A 90 -15.84 7.22 9.49
N ILE A 91 -15.59 6.03 10.02
CA ILE A 91 -14.27 5.39 10.04
C ILE A 91 -14.00 4.64 8.74
N ILE A 92 -12.72 4.45 8.42
CA ILE A 92 -12.23 3.72 7.25
C ILE A 92 -11.34 2.56 7.70
N THR A 93 -10.95 1.69 6.76
CA THR A 93 -9.88 0.71 7.00
C THR A 93 -8.52 1.42 7.05
N ALA A 94 -7.67 1.04 8.01
CA ALA A 94 -6.32 1.58 8.18
C ALA A 94 -5.30 0.73 7.40
N ASP A 95 -4.87 1.21 6.25
CA ASP A 95 -3.80 0.62 5.43
C ASP A 95 -3.95 -0.91 5.22
N PRO A 96 -5.06 -1.36 4.62
CA PRO A 96 -5.36 -2.78 4.43
C PRO A 96 -4.30 -3.50 3.58
N THR A 97 -3.54 -2.75 2.78
CA THR A 97 -2.41 -3.26 1.99
C THR A 97 -1.16 -3.55 2.82
N ARG A 98 -1.04 -2.99 4.03
CA ARG A 98 0.16 -3.13 4.88
C ARG A 98 0.06 -4.28 5.85
N SER A 99 -1.13 -4.54 6.39
CA SER A 99 -1.32 -5.61 7.36
C SER A 99 -2.72 -6.20 7.26
N ASN A 100 -2.78 -7.51 7.03
CA ASN A 100 -4.04 -8.24 7.04
C ASN A 100 -3.82 -9.67 7.53
N VAL A 101 -4.88 -10.23 8.11
CA VAL A 101 -4.93 -11.61 8.57
C VAL A 101 -6.20 -12.23 8.01
N GLY A 102 -6.15 -13.46 7.54
CA GLY A 102 -7.35 -14.11 7.05
C GLY A 102 -7.19 -15.60 6.96
N VAL A 103 -8.26 -16.27 6.55
CA VAL A 103 -8.30 -17.70 6.31
C VAL A 103 -8.86 -17.93 4.92
N TYR A 104 -8.17 -18.73 4.13
CA TYR A 104 -8.59 -19.13 2.79
C TYR A 104 -8.55 -20.64 2.64
N SER A 105 -9.12 -21.16 1.56
CA SER A 105 -9.07 -22.57 1.22
C SER A 105 -8.08 -22.84 0.09
N ARG A 106 -7.22 -23.84 0.28
CA ARG A 106 -6.29 -24.34 -0.75
C ARG A 106 -6.33 -25.85 -0.75
N GLU A 107 -6.70 -26.44 -1.88
CA GLU A 107 -6.70 -27.90 -2.06
C GLU A 107 -7.48 -28.64 -0.95
N GLY A 108 -8.60 -28.05 -0.51
CA GLY A 108 -9.43 -28.61 0.56
C GLY A 108 -8.95 -28.33 1.98
N LYS A 109 -7.75 -27.78 2.16
CA LYS A 109 -7.22 -27.33 3.45
C LYS A 109 -7.66 -25.90 3.77
N SER A 110 -7.78 -25.60 5.06
CA SER A 110 -7.93 -24.25 5.61
C SER A 110 -6.56 -23.68 5.96
N VAL A 111 -6.20 -22.55 5.37
CA VAL A 111 -4.90 -21.91 5.56
C VAL A 111 -5.09 -20.53 6.16
N LEU A 112 -4.57 -20.33 7.37
CA LEU A 112 -4.43 -19.01 7.97
C LEU A 112 -3.29 -18.27 7.27
N PHE A 113 -3.53 -17.06 6.81
CA PHE A 113 -2.49 -16.17 6.32
C PHE A 113 -2.37 -14.94 7.21
N HIS A 114 -1.14 -14.51 7.42
CA HIS A 114 -0.76 -13.22 7.95
C HIS A 114 0.12 -12.53 6.91
N TYR A 115 -0.14 -11.25 6.66
CA TYR A 115 0.66 -10.42 5.77
C TYR A 115 1.09 -9.17 6.52
N ALA A 116 2.37 -8.80 6.37
CA ALA A 116 2.94 -7.56 6.89
C ALA A 116 3.88 -6.93 5.85
N LEU A 117 3.72 -5.63 5.64
CA LEU A 117 4.61 -4.80 4.83
C LEU A 117 5.43 -3.87 5.74
N HIS A 118 6.74 -3.98 5.60
CA HIS A 118 7.73 -3.18 6.33
C HIS A 118 8.33 -2.14 5.38
N ASP A 119 8.26 -0.87 5.78
CA ASP A 119 8.94 0.20 5.05
C ASP A 119 10.42 0.23 5.44
N PHE A 120 11.29 0.25 4.44
CA PHE A 120 12.73 0.32 4.60
C PHE A 120 13.22 1.67 4.03
N PRO A 121 13.20 2.75 4.84
CA PRO A 121 13.63 4.06 4.40
C PRO A 121 15.12 4.09 4.13
N MET A 122 15.49 4.54 2.94
CA MET A 122 16.87 4.77 2.54
C MET A 122 16.99 6.16 1.90
N ALA A 123 18.09 6.83 2.23
CA ALA A 123 18.47 8.10 1.61
C ALA A 123 19.88 7.96 1.05
N LEU A 124 20.07 8.43 -0.18
CA LEU A 124 21.39 8.58 -0.79
C LEU A 124 21.67 10.07 -0.93
N SER A 125 22.75 10.53 -0.31
CA SER A 125 23.30 11.86 -0.54
C SER A 125 24.59 11.72 -1.33
N LEU A 126 24.65 12.38 -2.50
CA LEU A 126 25.83 12.42 -3.36
C LEU A 126 26.35 13.86 -3.37
N GLU A 127 27.59 14.05 -2.94
CA GLU A 127 28.28 15.33 -3.05
C GLU A 127 29.18 15.28 -4.28
N VAL A 128 28.86 16.05 -5.32
CA VAL A 128 29.69 16.16 -6.53
C VAL A 128 30.66 17.33 -6.34
N LYS A 129 31.95 17.03 -6.23
CA LYS A 129 33.02 18.04 -6.23
C LYS A 129 33.55 18.20 -7.64
N MET A 130 33.28 19.35 -8.26
CA MET A 130 33.89 19.72 -9.54
C MET A 130 35.25 20.35 -9.25
N THR A 131 36.28 19.94 -9.98
CA THR A 131 37.61 20.58 -9.93
C THR A 131 37.95 21.15 -11.31
N ASP A 132 38.62 22.31 -11.32
CA ASP A 132 39.18 22.87 -12.54
C ASP A 132 40.48 22.12 -12.95
N SER A 133 41.07 22.52 -14.07
CA SER A 133 42.33 21.93 -14.57
C SER A 133 43.51 22.09 -13.60
N ASP A 134 43.42 23.03 -12.66
CA ASP A 134 44.45 23.34 -11.67
C ASP A 134 44.17 22.65 -10.32
N GLY A 135 43.09 21.84 -10.23
CA GLY A 135 42.70 21.08 -9.04
C GLY A 135 41.92 21.89 -8.00
N ASN A 136 41.49 23.11 -8.31
CA ASN A 136 40.68 23.91 -7.40
C ASN A 136 39.21 23.52 -7.50
N ASN A 137 38.50 23.51 -6.36
CA ASN A 137 37.07 23.23 -6.35
C ASN A 137 36.29 24.36 -7.03
N ILE A 138 35.47 24.00 -8.02
CA ILE A 138 34.49 24.89 -8.63
C ILE A 138 33.26 24.92 -7.72
N PRO A 139 32.79 26.09 -7.25
CA PRO A 139 31.57 26.19 -6.45
C PRO A 139 30.37 25.64 -7.22
N THR A 140 29.62 24.74 -6.61
CA THR A 140 28.36 24.25 -7.17
C THR A 140 27.40 25.43 -7.31
N PRO A 141 26.82 25.68 -8.50
CA PRO A 141 25.82 26.73 -8.66
C PRO A 141 24.66 26.51 -7.68
N GLU A 142 24.25 27.57 -6.97
CA GLU A 142 23.07 27.50 -6.10
C GLU A 142 21.83 27.13 -6.93
N GLU A 143 21.04 26.20 -6.42
CA GLU A 143 19.78 25.83 -7.08
C GLU A 143 18.84 27.03 -7.10
N PRO A 144 18.20 27.35 -8.23
CA PRO A 144 17.30 28.49 -8.30
C PRO A 144 16.10 28.27 -7.39
N GLU A 145 15.80 29.29 -6.56
CA GLU A 145 14.62 29.28 -5.69
C GLU A 145 13.32 29.18 -6.51
N PRO A 146 12.42 28.23 -6.21
CA PRO A 146 11.15 28.10 -6.91
C PRO A 146 10.25 29.32 -6.67
N ILE A 147 9.70 29.89 -7.76
CA ILE A 147 8.67 30.93 -7.67
C ILE A 147 7.30 30.27 -7.52
N TRP A 148 6.50 30.73 -6.56
CA TRP A 148 5.19 30.14 -6.27
C TRP A 148 4.24 30.18 -7.49
N SER A 149 3.62 29.02 -7.77
CA SER A 149 2.55 28.82 -8.75
C SER A 149 1.30 28.25 -8.05
N GLU A 150 0.11 28.54 -8.57
CA GLU A 150 -1.14 27.97 -8.06
C GLU A 150 -1.12 26.43 -8.09
N SER A 151 -0.44 25.85 -9.09
CA SER A 151 -0.27 24.39 -9.22
C SER A 151 0.41 23.75 -8.02
N PHE A 152 1.27 24.48 -7.29
CA PHE A 152 2.02 23.97 -6.14
C PHE A 152 1.13 23.67 -4.95
N ARG A 153 -0.01 24.37 -4.80
CA ARG A 153 -0.95 24.08 -3.72
C ARG A 153 -1.53 22.67 -3.87
N TYR A 154 -1.95 22.33 -5.08
CA TYR A 154 -2.49 21.02 -5.40
C TYR A 154 -1.43 19.92 -5.34
N TYR A 155 -0.20 20.19 -5.83
CA TYR A 155 0.92 19.26 -5.66
C TYR A 155 1.20 18.96 -4.17
N ARG A 156 1.26 20.00 -3.32
CA ARG A 156 1.45 19.82 -1.88
C ARG A 156 0.34 18.99 -1.25
N LEU A 157 -0.93 19.28 -1.59
CA LEU A 157 -2.08 18.53 -1.07
C LEU A 157 -2.04 17.06 -1.50
N SER A 158 -1.63 16.79 -2.75
CA SER A 158 -1.40 15.44 -3.24
C SER A 158 -0.35 14.70 -2.42
N GLN A 159 0.81 15.33 -2.20
CA GLN A 159 1.94 14.75 -1.46
C GLN A 159 1.67 14.58 0.04
N SER A 160 0.75 15.37 0.62
CA SER A 160 0.34 15.23 2.02
C SER A 160 -0.84 14.28 2.24
N SER A 161 -1.47 13.79 1.16
CA SER A 161 -2.63 12.90 1.26
C SER A 161 -2.17 11.50 1.64
N SER A 162 -2.83 10.91 2.65
CA SER A 162 -2.68 9.48 2.93
C SER A 162 -3.54 8.61 2.03
N ASP A 163 -4.54 9.18 1.36
CA ASP A 163 -5.41 8.46 0.44
C ASP A 163 -4.98 8.68 -1.02
N LEU A 164 -4.81 7.58 -1.77
CA LEU A 164 -4.40 7.55 -3.17
C LEU A 164 -5.42 8.24 -4.08
N PHE A 165 -6.72 8.07 -3.86
CA PHE A 165 -7.74 8.65 -4.74
C PHE A 165 -7.75 10.17 -4.61
N GLU A 166 -7.68 10.69 -3.39
CA GLU A 166 -7.52 12.13 -3.12
C GLU A 166 -6.14 12.65 -3.55
N ALA A 167 -5.08 11.86 -3.40
CA ALA A 167 -3.75 12.23 -3.88
C ALA A 167 -3.75 12.40 -5.40
N TYR A 168 -4.33 11.44 -6.13
CA TYR A 168 -4.47 11.48 -7.58
C TYR A 168 -5.32 12.66 -8.02
N ARG A 169 -6.48 12.86 -7.38
CA ARG A 169 -7.35 14.00 -7.67
C ARG A 169 -6.62 15.33 -7.54
N ASN A 170 -5.90 15.53 -6.44
CA ASN A 170 -5.12 16.74 -6.22
C ASN A 170 -3.98 16.86 -7.24
N LEU A 171 -3.27 15.77 -7.56
CA LEU A 171 -2.21 15.82 -8.56
C LEU A 171 -2.73 16.20 -9.95
N PHE A 172 -3.90 15.67 -10.33
CA PHE A 172 -4.56 15.99 -11.60
C PHE A 172 -5.00 17.46 -11.65
N LEU A 173 -5.54 18.00 -10.56
CA LEU A 173 -5.85 19.44 -10.47
C LEU A 173 -4.59 20.31 -10.56
N GLY A 174 -3.49 19.86 -9.93
CA GLY A 174 -2.19 20.52 -10.05
C GLY A 174 -1.65 20.47 -11.48
N PHE A 175 -1.94 19.40 -12.21
CA PHE A 175 -1.62 19.28 -13.63
C PHE A 175 -2.46 20.24 -14.47
N GLU A 176 -3.77 20.29 -14.29
CA GLU A 176 -4.63 21.25 -14.99
C GLU A 176 -4.23 22.70 -14.73
N ALA A 177 -3.92 23.05 -13.47
CA ALA A 177 -3.46 24.38 -13.09
C ALA A 177 -2.12 24.74 -13.79
N LEU A 178 -1.16 23.82 -13.79
CA LEU A 178 0.12 23.98 -14.48
C LEU A 178 -0.07 24.19 -15.99
N LEU A 179 -0.90 23.36 -16.62
CA LEU A 179 -1.21 23.50 -18.05
C LEU A 179 -1.89 24.83 -18.36
N ASN A 180 -2.77 25.32 -17.49
CA ASN A 180 -3.49 26.57 -17.70
C ASN A 180 -2.60 27.80 -17.49
N GLU A 181 -1.63 27.74 -16.58
CA GLU A 181 -0.61 28.79 -16.41
C GLU A 181 0.27 28.94 -17.66
N ILE A 182 0.68 27.81 -18.25
CA ILE A 182 1.52 27.79 -19.46
C ILE A 182 0.70 28.12 -20.71
N VAL A 183 -0.49 27.52 -20.84
CA VAL A 183 -1.36 27.62 -22.01
C VAL A 183 -2.80 27.88 -21.55
N PRO A 184 -3.19 29.15 -21.34
CA PRO A 184 -4.53 29.48 -20.88
C PRO A 184 -5.65 28.96 -21.79
N LYS A 185 -6.74 28.52 -21.17
CA LYS A 185 -7.96 28.12 -21.87
C LYS A 185 -8.61 29.33 -22.56
N LYS A 186 -8.95 29.18 -23.85
CA LYS A 186 -9.59 30.24 -24.62
C LYS A 186 -11.09 30.33 -24.32
N ARG A 187 -11.67 31.50 -24.55
CA ARG A 187 -13.13 31.70 -24.47
C ARG A 187 -13.83 30.79 -25.48
N LYS A 188 -14.83 30.01 -25.03
CA LYS A 188 -15.59 28.99 -25.80
C LYS A 188 -14.81 27.74 -26.22
N GLU A 189 -13.60 27.53 -25.73
CA GLU A 189 -12.88 26.28 -25.96
C GLU A 189 -13.41 25.17 -25.05
N GLY A 190 -13.68 23.98 -25.61
CA GLY A 190 -14.02 22.80 -24.81
C GLY A 190 -12.82 22.31 -24.00
N GLU A 191 -13.06 21.72 -22.83
CA GLU A 191 -12.00 21.25 -21.92
C GLU A 191 -11.05 20.26 -22.60
N GLY A 192 -11.57 19.23 -23.27
CA GLY A 192 -10.74 18.26 -23.98
C GLY A 192 -9.95 18.87 -25.16
N ALA A 193 -10.50 19.88 -25.83
CA ALA A 193 -9.79 20.58 -26.92
C ALA A 193 -8.65 21.44 -26.38
N TRP A 194 -8.89 22.16 -25.27
CA TRP A 194 -7.86 22.90 -24.55
C TRP A 194 -6.75 21.99 -24.06
N PHE A 195 -7.10 20.89 -23.40
CA PHE A 195 -6.14 19.95 -22.83
C PHE A 195 -5.26 19.30 -23.91
N LYS A 196 -5.83 18.95 -25.07
CA LYS A 196 -5.05 18.47 -26.21
C LYS A 196 -4.10 19.55 -26.72
N ARG A 197 -4.59 20.79 -26.90
CA ARG A 197 -3.80 21.91 -27.40
C ARG A 197 -2.65 22.27 -26.46
N SER A 198 -2.89 22.31 -25.15
CA SER A 198 -1.86 22.63 -24.16
C SER A 198 -0.74 21.59 -24.17
N LEU A 199 -1.08 20.30 -24.20
CA LEU A 199 -0.11 19.23 -24.31
C LEU A 199 0.69 19.26 -25.61
N SER A 200 0.07 19.56 -26.75
CA SER A 200 0.80 19.73 -28.02
C SER A 200 1.82 20.86 -27.95
N VAL A 201 1.42 22.05 -27.45
CA VAL A 201 2.33 23.20 -27.32
C VAL A 201 3.51 22.90 -26.39
N ILE A 202 3.25 22.17 -25.30
CA ILE A 202 4.29 21.76 -24.35
C ILE A 202 5.21 20.71 -24.99
N HIS A 203 4.65 19.73 -25.72
CA HIS A 203 5.44 18.70 -26.37
C HIS A 203 6.43 19.28 -27.41
N ASP A 204 6.03 20.35 -28.11
CA ASP A 204 6.89 21.06 -29.04
C ASP A 204 8.10 21.73 -28.35
N LYS A 205 8.06 21.91 -27.02
CA LYS A 205 9.14 22.50 -26.20
C LYS A 205 9.90 21.47 -25.38
N ILE A 206 9.23 20.43 -24.88
CA ILE A 206 9.83 19.36 -24.09
C ILE A 206 9.40 17.99 -24.62
N ASN A 207 10.33 17.04 -24.65
CA ASN A 207 10.03 15.71 -25.15
C ASN A 207 9.19 14.91 -24.13
N LEU A 208 7.90 14.71 -24.43
CA LEU A 208 6.98 13.90 -23.62
C LEU A 208 7.01 12.41 -23.98
N THR A 209 7.67 12.01 -25.07
CA THR A 209 7.78 10.60 -25.53
C THR A 209 8.42 9.69 -24.48
N GLN A 210 9.27 10.24 -23.59
CA GLN A 210 9.88 9.47 -22.49
C GLN A 210 8.87 8.95 -21.45
N HIS A 211 7.64 9.46 -21.44
CA HIS A 211 6.59 9.06 -20.49
C HIS A 211 5.62 8.02 -21.07
N LEU A 212 5.88 7.55 -22.30
CA LEU A 212 5.11 6.49 -22.94
C LEU A 212 5.41 5.13 -22.31
N ALA A 213 4.39 4.26 -22.23
CA ALA A 213 4.59 2.85 -21.91
C ALA A 213 5.27 2.08 -23.05
N GLU A 214 4.99 2.46 -24.30
CA GLU A 214 5.50 1.78 -25.50
C GLU A 214 6.01 2.80 -26.52
N THR A 215 7.09 2.45 -27.24
CA THR A 215 7.66 3.27 -28.30
C THR A 215 6.72 3.35 -29.51
N GLY A 216 6.60 4.54 -30.11
CA GLY A 216 5.85 4.75 -31.37
C GLY A 216 4.42 5.28 -31.21
N GLN A 217 3.95 5.49 -29.97
CA GLN A 217 2.67 6.15 -29.70
C GLN A 217 2.82 7.68 -29.72
N ASP A 218 1.75 8.41 -30.09
CA ASP A 218 1.70 9.87 -29.93
C ASP A 218 1.57 10.21 -28.43
N PRO A 219 2.54 10.93 -27.82
CA PRO A 219 2.55 11.19 -26.38
C PRO A 219 1.35 12.02 -25.93
N VAL A 220 0.85 12.94 -26.75
CA VAL A 220 -0.33 13.75 -26.41
C VAL A 220 -1.57 12.87 -26.31
N SER A 221 -1.82 12.05 -27.33
CA SER A 221 -2.98 11.16 -27.36
C SER A 221 -2.90 10.09 -26.27
N TYR A 222 -1.70 9.59 -25.97
CA TYR A 222 -1.47 8.64 -24.89
C TYR A 222 -1.81 9.25 -23.52
N ILE A 223 -1.28 10.43 -23.17
CA ILE A 223 -1.57 11.09 -21.88
C ILE A 223 -3.06 11.40 -21.74
N ILE A 224 -3.72 11.86 -22.81
CA ILE A 224 -5.18 12.10 -22.79
C ILE A 224 -5.94 10.80 -22.50
N LYS A 225 -5.54 9.71 -23.15
CA LYS A 225 -6.19 8.42 -22.92
C LYS A 225 -5.94 7.94 -21.49
N SER A 226 -4.69 7.79 -21.07
CA SER A 226 -4.33 7.16 -19.80
C SER A 226 -4.74 7.98 -18.58
N GLN A 227 -4.59 9.31 -18.61
CA GLN A 227 -4.83 10.15 -17.43
C GLN A 227 -6.24 10.75 -17.42
N TYR A 228 -6.67 11.34 -18.55
CA TYR A 228 -7.96 12.04 -18.60
C TYR A 228 -9.13 11.07 -18.74
N LYS A 229 -9.11 10.19 -19.75
CA LYS A 229 -10.24 9.29 -20.03
C LYS A 229 -10.26 8.08 -19.09
N ASP A 230 -9.13 7.39 -19.00
CA ASP A 230 -9.07 6.07 -18.38
C ASP A 230 -8.91 6.16 -16.86
N ILE A 231 -8.59 7.31 -16.25
CA ILE A 231 -8.47 7.37 -14.77
C ILE A 231 -9.33 8.50 -14.23
N ARG A 232 -9.09 9.74 -14.66
CA ARG A 232 -9.82 10.91 -14.16
C ARG A 232 -11.33 10.80 -14.37
N CYS A 233 -11.80 10.45 -15.57
CA CYS A 233 -13.23 10.29 -15.80
C CYS A 233 -13.84 9.11 -15.01
N ARG A 234 -13.11 7.99 -14.83
CA ARG A 234 -13.61 6.84 -14.05
C ARG A 234 -13.73 7.17 -12.56
N LEU A 235 -12.80 7.94 -12.00
CA LEU A 235 -12.78 8.32 -10.58
C LEU A 235 -13.66 9.52 -10.24
N LEU A 236 -13.90 10.43 -11.18
CA LEU A 236 -14.69 11.66 -10.95
C LEU A 236 -16.12 11.60 -11.51
N HIS A 237 -16.56 10.42 -11.96
CA HIS A 237 -17.94 10.13 -12.32
C HIS A 237 -18.46 8.94 -11.52
N ALA A 238 -19.79 8.83 -11.41
CA ALA A 238 -20.46 7.81 -10.60
C ALA A 238 -21.41 6.90 -11.41
N LYS A 239 -21.34 6.95 -12.75
CA LYS A 239 -22.20 6.12 -13.62
C LYS A 239 -21.52 4.77 -13.83
N LEU A 240 -22.07 3.72 -13.23
CA LEU A 240 -21.61 2.34 -13.39
C LEU A 240 -22.14 1.74 -14.71
N PRO A 241 -21.41 0.78 -15.32
CA PRO A 241 -20.17 0.14 -14.83
C PRO A 241 -18.87 0.88 -15.13
N GLU A 242 -18.91 2.02 -15.83
CA GLU A 242 -17.70 2.72 -16.28
C GLU A 242 -16.98 3.47 -15.14
N ALA A 243 -17.71 3.90 -14.12
CA ALA A 243 -17.16 4.52 -12.93
C ALA A 243 -16.45 3.51 -12.03
N THR A 244 -15.43 3.98 -11.30
CA THR A 244 -14.75 3.20 -10.28
C THR A 244 -15.09 3.77 -8.92
N LEU A 245 -15.69 2.95 -8.06
CA LEU A 245 -15.90 3.32 -6.66
C LEU A 245 -14.53 3.37 -5.94
N PRO A 246 -14.20 4.48 -5.25
CA PRO A 246 -13.05 4.53 -4.36
C PRO A 246 -13.12 3.41 -3.32
N HIS A 247 -11.97 2.85 -2.98
CA HIS A 247 -11.84 1.73 -2.03
C HIS A 247 -12.69 0.49 -2.39
N SER A 248 -12.97 0.23 -3.67
CA SER A 248 -13.65 -1.03 -4.07
C SER A 248 -12.72 -2.25 -4.12
N ILE A 249 -11.40 -2.03 -4.14
CA ILE A 249 -10.36 -3.06 -4.15
C ILE A 249 -9.24 -2.70 -3.18
N VAL A 250 -8.67 -3.72 -2.53
CA VAL A 250 -7.62 -3.55 -1.52
C VAL A 250 -6.39 -2.85 -2.11
N ASN A 251 -5.97 -3.25 -3.31
CA ASN A 251 -4.78 -2.71 -3.96
C ASN A 251 -5.13 -2.13 -5.34
N PRO A 252 -5.44 -0.84 -5.44
CA PRO A 252 -5.80 -0.17 -6.69
C PRO A 252 -4.59 0.10 -7.59
N VAL A 253 -3.97 -0.97 -8.10
CA VAL A 253 -2.72 -0.94 -8.90
C VAL A 253 -2.83 0.02 -10.09
N GLU A 254 -3.95 0.02 -10.82
CA GLU A 254 -4.15 0.92 -11.97
C GLU A 254 -4.05 2.40 -11.57
N VAL A 255 -4.69 2.79 -10.45
CA VAL A 255 -4.68 4.18 -9.97
C VAL A 255 -3.31 4.56 -9.44
N LYS A 256 -2.62 3.64 -8.74
CA LYS A 256 -1.26 3.87 -8.25
C LYS A 256 -0.29 4.09 -9.41
N GLN A 257 -0.33 3.24 -10.44
CA GLN A 257 0.50 3.41 -11.63
C GLN A 257 0.19 4.71 -12.37
N ALA A 258 -1.09 5.06 -12.50
CA ALA A 258 -1.50 6.33 -13.09
C ALA A 258 -0.98 7.53 -12.30
N TYR A 259 -1.03 7.48 -10.96
CA TYR A 259 -0.46 8.49 -10.07
C TYR A 259 1.04 8.67 -10.29
N GLU A 260 1.81 7.58 -10.25
CA GLU A 260 3.26 7.61 -10.44
C GLU A 260 3.64 8.19 -11.81
N GLN A 261 2.89 7.80 -12.86
CA GLN A 261 3.09 8.34 -14.20
C GLN A 261 2.77 9.83 -14.27
N LEU A 262 1.62 10.25 -13.74
CA LEU A 262 1.20 11.65 -13.73
C LEU A 262 2.20 12.51 -12.96
N LEU A 263 2.76 11.99 -11.87
CA LEU A 263 3.74 12.69 -11.04
C LEU A 263 5.04 12.94 -11.83
N ARG A 264 5.51 11.96 -12.60
CA ARG A 264 6.67 12.11 -13.48
C ARG A 264 6.41 13.14 -14.58
N ILE A 265 5.23 13.09 -15.22
CA ILE A 265 4.83 14.06 -16.26
C ILE A 265 4.77 15.48 -15.67
N TRP A 266 4.08 15.64 -14.54
CA TRP A 266 3.91 16.93 -13.86
C TRP A 266 5.27 17.53 -13.51
N ARG A 267 6.15 16.75 -12.89
CA ARG A 267 7.49 17.20 -12.49
C ARG A 267 8.34 17.58 -13.69
N HIS A 268 8.29 16.82 -14.78
CA HIS A 268 9.05 17.12 -16.00
C HIS A 268 8.61 18.45 -16.64
N ILE A 269 7.31 18.74 -16.65
CA ILE A 269 6.79 20.02 -17.14
C ILE A 269 7.18 21.15 -16.17
N ALA A 270 6.94 20.97 -14.88
CA ALA A 270 7.23 21.99 -13.86
C ALA A 270 8.73 22.29 -13.75
N SER A 271 9.62 21.31 -13.92
CA SER A 271 11.08 21.54 -13.88
C SER A 271 11.53 22.46 -15.01
N TYR A 272 10.93 22.32 -16.19
CA TYR A 272 11.26 23.16 -17.34
C TYR A 272 10.66 24.57 -17.22
N TYR A 273 9.37 24.68 -16.88
CA TYR A 273 8.65 25.97 -16.88
C TYR A 273 8.79 26.77 -15.58
N LEU A 274 8.91 26.09 -14.43
CA LEU A 274 8.91 26.70 -13.09
C LEU A 274 10.24 26.50 -12.35
N ARG A 275 11.25 25.91 -13.01
CA ARG A 275 12.61 25.70 -12.48
C ARG A 275 12.66 24.94 -11.14
N ILE A 276 11.74 24.02 -10.92
CA ILE A 276 11.79 23.17 -9.72
C ILE A 276 12.98 22.18 -9.79
N PRO A 277 13.66 21.89 -8.67
CA PRO A 277 14.70 20.89 -8.63
C PRO A 277 14.21 19.50 -9.06
N ASN A 278 15.01 18.83 -9.90
CA ASN A 278 14.87 17.40 -10.15
C ASN A 278 15.43 16.68 -8.91
N GLY A 279 14.67 15.74 -8.31
CA GLY A 279 14.95 15.23 -6.95
C GLY A 279 16.34 14.63 -6.74
N GLY A 280 16.69 14.39 -5.47
CA GLY A 280 18.03 13.90 -5.07
C GLY A 280 18.34 12.44 -5.46
N GLY A 281 19.50 11.95 -5.02
CA GLY A 281 19.95 10.58 -5.29
C GLY A 281 18.89 9.52 -4.94
N VAL A 282 18.81 8.47 -5.77
CA VAL A 282 17.82 7.39 -5.66
C VAL A 282 18.54 6.07 -5.45
N ILE A 283 18.07 5.26 -4.50
CA ILE A 283 18.40 3.84 -4.46
C ILE A 283 17.54 3.13 -5.50
N THR A 284 18.18 2.46 -6.45
CA THR A 284 17.49 1.69 -7.49
C THR A 284 16.88 0.42 -6.89
N TYR A 285 15.83 -0.11 -7.51
CA TYR A 285 15.22 -1.36 -7.06
C TYR A 285 16.19 -2.54 -7.12
N VAL A 286 17.04 -2.61 -8.14
CA VAL A 286 18.10 -3.62 -8.26
C VAL A 286 19.14 -3.47 -7.16
N GLY A 287 19.52 -2.24 -6.82
CA GLY A 287 20.44 -1.96 -5.71
C GLY A 287 19.85 -2.39 -4.36
N PHE A 288 18.57 -2.12 -4.12
CA PHE A 288 17.86 -2.56 -2.93
C PHE A 288 17.74 -4.09 -2.86
N GLU A 289 17.36 -4.76 -3.95
CA GLU A 289 17.30 -6.22 -4.01
C GLU A 289 18.66 -6.85 -3.70
N GLY A 290 19.75 -6.32 -4.28
CA GLY A 290 21.11 -6.79 -3.99
C GLY A 290 21.51 -6.60 -2.53
N PHE A 291 21.15 -5.45 -1.93
CA PHE A 291 21.36 -5.20 -0.51
C PHE A 291 20.62 -6.22 0.37
N MET A 292 19.32 -6.44 0.13
CA MET A 292 18.50 -7.36 0.93
C MET A 292 18.93 -8.82 0.74
N SER A 293 19.28 -9.22 -0.48
CA SER A 293 19.81 -10.56 -0.78
C SER A 293 21.10 -10.83 -0.01
N ASN A 294 21.97 -9.82 0.10
CA ASN A 294 23.19 -9.93 0.90
C ASN A 294 22.89 -9.96 2.40
N ALA A 295 21.91 -9.18 2.88
CA ALA A 295 21.51 -9.16 4.29
C ALA A 295 21.00 -10.53 4.76
N PHE A 296 20.23 -11.23 3.94
CA PHE A 296 19.69 -12.57 4.25
C PHE A 296 20.53 -13.74 3.71
N LYS A 297 21.72 -13.46 3.19
CA LYS A 297 22.62 -14.50 2.72
C LYS A 297 23.03 -15.42 3.86
N GLY A 298 22.80 -16.72 3.69
CA GLY A 298 23.21 -17.78 4.61
C GLY A 298 22.13 -18.20 5.60
N TYR A 299 21.37 -17.27 6.17
CA TYR A 299 20.27 -17.59 7.08
C TYR A 299 19.22 -16.47 7.12
N VAL A 300 17.96 -16.86 7.07
CA VAL A 300 16.79 -16.05 7.38
C VAL A 300 15.86 -16.88 8.27
N GLY A 301 15.48 -16.32 9.40
CA GLY A 301 14.54 -16.91 10.33
C GLY A 301 13.22 -16.13 10.33
N ALA A 302 12.16 -16.83 10.73
CA ALA A 302 10.93 -16.20 11.14
C ALA A 302 10.46 -16.89 12.41
N SER A 303 10.00 -16.09 13.38
CA SER A 303 9.57 -16.57 14.69
C SER A 303 8.30 -15.86 15.14
N TYR A 304 7.63 -16.42 16.13
CA TYR A 304 6.43 -15.84 16.73
C TYR A 304 6.42 -16.01 18.25
N THR A 305 5.72 -15.11 18.95
CA THR A 305 5.65 -15.11 20.42
C THR A 305 4.36 -14.49 20.94
N GLU A 306 4.02 -14.85 22.18
CA GLU A 306 2.90 -14.32 22.97
C GLU A 306 3.23 -12.97 23.63
N ASP A 307 4.42 -12.43 23.38
CA ASP A 307 4.85 -11.14 23.90
C ASP A 307 4.02 -9.98 23.35
N ILE A 308 3.21 -9.39 24.24
CA ILE A 308 2.31 -8.28 23.97
C ILE A 308 3.04 -6.92 23.90
N SER A 309 4.35 -6.87 24.11
CA SER A 309 5.09 -5.60 24.06
C SER A 309 4.97 -4.97 22.67
N PRO A 310 4.52 -3.71 22.54
CA PRO A 310 4.53 -3.02 21.25
C PRO A 310 5.95 -2.90 20.70
N PRO A 311 6.14 -2.89 19.37
CA PRO A 311 7.45 -2.68 18.75
C PRO A 311 8.06 -1.34 19.15
N SER A 312 9.37 -1.34 19.40
CA SER A 312 10.16 -0.13 19.64
C SER A 312 11.39 -0.12 18.73
N ASN A 313 11.86 1.08 18.36
CA ASN A 313 13.12 1.24 17.62
C ASN A 313 14.35 0.80 18.44
N GLN A 314 14.17 0.52 19.73
CA GLN A 314 15.19 0.00 20.63
C GLN A 314 15.11 -1.53 20.82
N ASP A 315 14.15 -2.20 20.18
CA ASP A 315 14.02 -3.65 20.29
C ASP A 315 15.24 -4.35 19.65
N ASP A 316 15.96 -5.14 20.45
CA ASP A 316 17.10 -5.96 20.02
C ASP A 316 16.78 -7.47 20.07
N ARG A 317 15.60 -7.84 20.58
CA ARG A 317 15.17 -9.22 20.84
C ARG A 317 13.77 -9.50 20.30
N ILE A 318 13.53 -10.76 19.93
CA ILE A 318 12.22 -11.24 19.45
C ILE A 318 11.12 -11.07 20.51
N SER A 319 11.41 -11.45 21.76
CA SER A 319 10.55 -11.21 22.93
C SER A 319 11.28 -10.29 23.93
N PRO A 320 10.91 -9.00 23.99
CA PRO A 320 11.43 -8.07 24.99
C PRO A 320 11.23 -8.53 26.44
N THR A 321 10.14 -9.24 26.73
CA THR A 321 9.80 -9.73 28.08
C THR A 321 10.37 -11.13 28.40
N GLY A 322 11.06 -11.77 27.46
CA GLY A 322 11.65 -13.10 27.65
C GLY A 322 10.64 -14.25 27.64
N LEU A 323 9.46 -14.05 27.04
CA LEU A 323 8.50 -15.11 26.78
C LEU A 323 9.04 -16.10 25.74
N SER A 324 8.41 -17.27 25.68
CA SER A 324 8.78 -18.31 24.74
C SER A 324 8.70 -17.80 23.29
N VAL A 325 9.73 -18.13 22.52
CA VAL A 325 9.83 -17.86 21.09
C VAL A 325 9.74 -19.18 20.36
N TYR A 326 8.94 -19.20 19.31
CA TYR A 326 8.74 -20.38 18.46
C TYR A 326 9.11 -20.02 17.03
N ASP A 327 9.90 -20.86 16.39
CA ASP A 327 10.26 -20.67 14.99
C ASP A 327 9.21 -21.30 14.08
N PHE A 328 8.99 -20.68 12.92
CA PHE A 328 8.22 -21.33 11.86
C PHE A 328 8.97 -22.57 11.35
N SER A 329 8.22 -23.64 11.07
CA SER A 329 8.79 -24.87 10.51
C SER A 329 9.53 -24.71 9.18
N GLN A 330 9.23 -23.64 8.43
CA GLN A 330 9.86 -23.30 7.16
C GLN A 330 9.92 -21.78 7.01
N THR A 331 11.06 -21.24 6.58
CA THR A 331 11.25 -19.84 6.23
C THR A 331 12.12 -19.72 4.98
N ASP A 332 11.65 -18.96 3.99
CA ASP A 332 12.31 -18.77 2.70
C ASP A 332 12.41 -17.28 2.37
N TYR A 333 13.59 -16.84 1.95
CA TYR A 333 13.75 -15.55 1.26
C TYR A 333 13.48 -15.75 -0.24
N LEU A 334 12.46 -15.07 -0.76
CA LEU A 334 11.99 -15.25 -2.13
C LEU A 334 12.55 -14.20 -3.11
N GLY A 335 13.38 -13.27 -2.65
CA GLY A 335 13.92 -12.20 -3.50
C GLY A 335 12.89 -11.13 -3.84
N ALA A 336 13.12 -10.41 -4.95
CA ALA A 336 12.19 -9.39 -5.44
C ALA A 336 10.87 -10.00 -5.91
N CYS A 337 9.76 -9.48 -5.39
CA CYS A 337 8.41 -9.87 -5.79
C CYS A 337 7.66 -8.77 -6.55
N ASN A 338 8.06 -7.51 -6.34
CA ASN A 338 7.59 -6.33 -7.06
C ASN A 338 8.75 -5.32 -7.13
N PRO A 339 8.69 -4.31 -8.03
CA PRO A 339 9.69 -3.25 -8.08
C PRO A 339 9.87 -2.60 -6.70
N GLY A 340 11.07 -2.71 -6.13
CA GLY A 340 11.42 -2.14 -4.81
C GLY A 340 10.86 -2.91 -3.61
N VAL A 341 10.32 -4.12 -3.80
CA VAL A 341 9.79 -4.96 -2.73
C VAL A 341 10.43 -6.35 -2.78
N VAL A 342 10.97 -6.79 -1.65
CA VAL A 342 11.47 -8.16 -1.47
C VAL A 342 10.60 -8.91 -0.46
N ARG A 343 10.53 -10.24 -0.58
CA ARG A 343 9.64 -11.07 0.22
C ARG A 343 10.38 -12.11 1.06
N ILE A 344 9.93 -12.27 2.30
CA ILE A 344 10.19 -13.43 3.13
C ILE A 344 8.87 -14.15 3.37
N PHE A 345 8.87 -15.46 3.17
CA PHE A 345 7.73 -16.32 3.37
C PHE A 345 8.04 -17.33 4.47
N ALA A 346 7.12 -17.49 5.41
CA ALA A 346 7.24 -18.47 6.48
C ALA A 346 5.98 -19.34 6.56
N ARG A 347 6.15 -20.60 6.92
CA ARG A 347 5.05 -21.57 7.03
C ARG A 347 5.19 -22.44 8.27
N GLU A 348 4.08 -22.60 8.98
CA GLU A 348 3.92 -23.53 10.09
C GLU A 348 2.88 -24.60 9.73
N ARG A 349 3.27 -25.87 9.91
CA ARG A 349 2.41 -27.05 9.65
C ARG A 349 2.04 -27.79 10.92
N LYS A 350 2.76 -27.57 12.03
CA LYS A 350 2.54 -28.22 13.33
C LYS A 350 1.83 -27.25 14.27
N LEU A 351 0.57 -26.95 13.97
CA LEU A 351 -0.21 -25.98 14.73
C LEU A 351 -0.59 -26.48 16.13
N ASP A 352 -0.53 -27.79 16.38
CA ASP A 352 -0.71 -28.37 17.72
C ASP A 352 0.25 -27.77 18.76
N ALA A 353 1.46 -27.38 18.34
CA ALA A 353 2.46 -26.75 19.21
C ALA A 353 2.07 -25.31 19.62
N ILE A 354 1.20 -24.66 18.84
CA ILE A 354 0.65 -23.33 19.15
C ILE A 354 -0.43 -23.44 20.22
N GLY A 355 -1.16 -24.56 20.32
CA GLY A 355 -1.90 -24.94 21.52
C GLY A 355 -2.84 -23.87 22.10
N GLY A 356 -3.59 -23.14 21.26
CA GLY A 356 -4.54 -22.11 21.72
C GLY A 356 -3.91 -20.83 22.28
N LYS A 357 -2.59 -20.67 22.17
CA LYS A 357 -1.85 -19.44 22.50
C LYS A 357 -2.34 -18.27 21.65
N THR A 358 -2.16 -17.07 22.20
CA THR A 358 -2.48 -15.82 21.50
C THR A 358 -1.18 -15.16 21.08
N ILE A 359 -0.93 -15.11 19.78
CA ILE A 359 0.31 -14.58 19.21
C ILE A 359 0.21 -13.08 19.00
N TYR A 360 1.17 -12.32 19.52
CA TYR A 360 1.17 -10.85 19.43
C TYR A 360 2.28 -10.32 18.52
N ARG A 361 3.38 -11.05 18.37
CA ARG A 361 4.51 -10.65 17.53
C ARG A 361 4.87 -11.76 16.57
N VAL A 362 5.01 -11.40 15.30
CA VAL A 362 5.62 -12.22 14.24
C VAL A 362 6.87 -11.49 13.77
N CYS A 363 8.03 -12.12 13.91
CA CYS A 363 9.32 -11.47 13.74
C CYS A 363 10.11 -12.11 12.60
N ILE A 364 10.86 -11.30 11.87
CA ILE A 364 11.94 -11.76 11.00
C ILE A 364 13.25 -11.60 11.77
N ASN A 365 14.10 -12.60 11.71
CA ASN A 365 15.38 -12.62 12.40
C ASN A 365 16.51 -13.11 11.49
N ARG A 366 17.72 -12.67 11.80
CA ARG A 366 18.96 -13.11 11.15
C ARG A 366 19.93 -13.54 12.24
N ALA A 367 20.24 -14.83 12.32
CA ALA A 367 21.16 -15.39 13.32
C ALA A 367 20.84 -14.84 14.73
N ASP A 368 19.59 -15.02 15.15
CA ASP A 368 19.03 -14.57 16.43
C ASP A 368 18.96 -13.04 16.66
N THR A 369 19.38 -12.23 15.68
CA THR A 369 19.17 -10.78 15.70
C THR A 369 17.80 -10.44 15.14
N LEU A 370 17.02 -9.64 15.86
CA LEU A 370 15.74 -9.13 15.37
C LEU A 370 15.97 -8.21 14.16
N PHE A 371 15.26 -8.48 13.06
CA PHE A 371 15.29 -7.65 11.84
C PHE A 371 14.02 -6.83 11.66
N SER A 372 12.85 -7.44 11.90
CA SER A 372 11.58 -6.73 11.87
C SER A 372 10.53 -7.40 12.75
N VAL A 373 9.51 -6.63 13.12
CA VAL A 373 8.36 -7.09 13.91
C VAL A 373 7.08 -6.68 13.19
N ALA A 374 6.21 -7.65 12.96
CA ALA A 374 4.80 -7.44 12.67
C ALA A 374 4.02 -7.65 13.97
N TYR A 375 3.40 -6.57 14.45
CA TYR A 375 2.67 -6.58 15.73
C TYR A 375 1.17 -6.69 15.52
N LEU A 376 0.56 -7.57 16.30
CA LEU A 376 -0.85 -7.92 16.26
C LEU A 376 -1.52 -7.35 17.51
N ASN A 377 -2.01 -6.11 17.44
CA ASN A 377 -2.50 -5.32 18.59
C ASN A 377 -3.47 -6.05 19.55
N TYR A 378 -4.32 -6.93 19.04
CA TYR A 378 -5.28 -7.71 19.84
C TYR A 378 -4.95 -9.20 19.90
N GLY A 379 -3.79 -9.58 19.36
CA GLY A 379 -3.34 -10.94 19.26
C GLY A 379 -4.07 -11.76 18.20
N LEU A 380 -3.42 -12.83 17.77
CA LEU A 380 -3.92 -13.82 16.84
C LEU A 380 -3.97 -15.17 17.54
N LYS A 381 -5.17 -15.67 17.79
CA LYS A 381 -5.36 -17.00 18.35
C LYS A 381 -5.60 -17.99 17.22
N ILE A 382 -4.82 -19.06 17.22
CA ILE A 382 -4.76 -20.04 16.13
C ILE A 382 -5.18 -21.40 16.64
N SER A 383 -6.25 -21.95 16.08
CA SER A 383 -6.69 -23.35 16.19
C SER A 383 -7.49 -23.72 14.93
N GLY A 384 -7.95 -24.97 14.75
CA GLY A 384 -8.87 -25.44 13.70
C GLY A 384 -8.63 -24.94 12.26
N VAL A 385 -7.37 -24.76 11.89
CA VAL A 385 -6.88 -24.52 10.54
C VAL A 385 -5.73 -25.51 10.32
N ASP A 386 -5.43 -25.85 9.07
CA ASP A 386 -4.44 -26.90 8.76
C ASP A 386 -3.01 -26.35 8.71
N GLU A 387 -2.85 -25.11 8.24
CA GLU A 387 -1.55 -24.48 8.02
C GLU A 387 -1.61 -22.98 8.37
N TRP A 388 -0.48 -22.42 8.79
CA TRP A 388 -0.29 -20.98 8.95
C TRP A 388 0.84 -20.49 8.04
N GLU A 389 0.53 -19.51 7.20
CA GLU A 389 1.48 -18.82 6.34
C GLU A 389 1.65 -17.36 6.80
N SER A 390 2.90 -16.92 6.92
CA SER A 390 3.25 -15.52 7.18
C SER A 390 4.07 -14.97 6.02
N THR A 391 3.63 -13.84 5.47
CA THR A 391 4.35 -13.10 4.43
C THR A 391 4.83 -11.78 5.01
N SER A 392 6.14 -11.55 4.97
CA SER A 392 6.77 -10.29 5.35
C SER A 392 7.44 -9.69 4.11
N ASP A 393 6.86 -8.61 3.60
CA ASP A 393 7.39 -7.86 2.48
C ASP A 393 8.17 -6.64 3.00
N PHE A 394 9.31 -6.33 2.39
CA PHE A 394 10.12 -5.15 2.70
C PHE A 394 10.16 -4.25 1.48
N ARG A 395 9.63 -3.04 1.62
CA ARG A 395 9.54 -2.05 0.55
C ARG A 395 10.54 -0.93 0.76
N LEU A 396 11.34 -0.67 -0.26
CA LEU A 396 12.22 0.51 -0.33
C LEU A 396 11.38 1.80 -0.27
N ILE A 397 11.72 2.69 0.68
CA ILE A 397 11.22 4.06 0.69
C ILE A 397 12.39 5.00 0.42
N ASN A 398 12.43 5.60 -0.77
CA ASN A 398 13.43 6.63 -1.09
C ASN A 398 13.06 7.93 -0.40
N SER A 399 13.69 8.24 0.74
CA SER A 399 13.32 9.38 1.59
C SER A 399 13.56 10.75 0.93
N THR A 400 14.33 10.81 -0.15
CA THR A 400 14.65 12.01 -0.93
C THR A 400 13.70 12.25 -2.10
N GLN A 401 12.75 11.35 -2.35
CA GLN A 401 11.82 11.40 -3.48
C GLN A 401 10.40 11.75 -3.02
N PRO A 402 9.57 12.34 -3.91
CA PRO A 402 8.14 12.48 -3.68
C PRO A 402 7.49 11.17 -3.27
N SER A 403 6.52 11.22 -2.36
CA SER A 403 5.81 10.02 -1.93
C SER A 403 4.97 9.46 -3.07
N THR A 404 5.07 8.16 -3.27
CA THR A 404 4.20 7.33 -4.13
C THR A 404 3.43 6.30 -3.31
N GLU A 405 3.52 6.38 -1.99
CA GLU A 405 2.95 5.41 -1.06
C GLU A 405 1.78 6.00 -0.29
N PHE A 406 0.71 5.22 -0.19
CA PHE A 406 -0.59 5.62 0.35
C PHE A 406 -1.10 4.56 1.32
N LYS A 407 -2.06 4.92 2.16
CA LYS A 407 -2.68 4.10 3.21
C LYS A 407 -4.11 3.64 2.86
N THR A 408 -4.48 3.75 1.59
CA THR A 408 -5.81 3.47 1.02
C THR A 408 -6.26 2.04 1.20
#